data_AF-A0A963X9U3-F1
#
_entry.id   AF-A0A963X9U3-F1
#
_cell.length_a   1.000
_cell.length_b   1.000
_cell.length_c   1.000
_cell.angle_alpha   90.00
_cell.angle_beta   90.00
_cell.angle_gamma   90.00
#
_symmetry.space_group_name_H-M   'P 1'
#
loop_
_entity.id
_entity.type
_entity.pdbx_description
1 polymer ?
#
loop_
_entity_poly.entity_id
_entity_poly.type
_entity_poly.pdbx_seq_one_letter_code
_entity_poly.pdbx_strand_id
1 'polypeptide(L)' 'MATDEFAPAKVNLALHVTGRRADGYHLLDSLVVFAGVGDNLRLTRGRGLALTIDGPMGPGLDPGADNLVLRAARFL' A
#
# COMPACT_ATOMS: atom_id res chain seq x y z
N MET A 1 20.08 -8.01 -10.03
CA MET A 1 19.39 -9.02 -9.22
C MET A 1 18.08 -8.42 -8.73
N ALA A 2 17.03 -9.24 -8.62
CA ALA A 2 15.76 -8.79 -8.06
C ALA A 2 15.87 -8.66 -6.53
N THR A 3 15.09 -7.74 -5.95
CA THR A 3 14.90 -7.62 -4.50
C THR A 3 13.44 -7.90 -4.20
N ASP A 4 13.17 -8.76 -3.23
CA ASP A 4 11.81 -9.11 -2.81
C ASP A 4 11.55 -8.51 -1.41
N GLU A 5 10.41 -7.87 -1.24
CA GLU A 5 9.97 -7.24 0.01
C GLU A 5 8.54 -7.68 0.35
N PHE A 6 8.29 -7.95 1.63
CA PHE A 6 6.96 -8.30 2.11
C PHE A 6 6.22 -7.07 2.65
N ALA A 7 5.03 -6.79 2.11
CA ALA A 7 4.16 -5.71 2.54
C ALA A 7 2.99 -6.28 3.37
N PRO A 8 3.11 -6.36 4.71
CA PRO A 8 2.09 -6.96 5.55
C PRO A 8 0.79 -6.17 5.53
N ALA A 9 -0.33 -6.87 5.42
CA ALA A 9 -1.64 -6.30 5.70
C ALA A 9 -1.72 -5.87 7.17
N LYS A 10 -2.52 -4.86 7.45
CA LYS A 10 -2.76 -4.38 8.81
C LYS A 10 -4.22 -4.56 9.21
N VAL A 11 -4.44 -4.76 10.50
CA VAL A 11 -5.77 -4.78 11.12
C VAL A 11 -5.82 -3.69 12.19
N ASN A 12 -6.88 -2.88 12.16
CA ASN A 12 -7.20 -2.00 13.27
C ASN A 12 -7.99 -2.80 14.30
N LEU A 13 -7.36 -3.22 15.40
CA LEU A 13 -8.04 -3.93 16.50
C LEU A 13 -8.98 -3.00 17.26
N ALA A 14 -8.64 -1.71 17.32
CA ALA A 14 -9.52 -0.65 17.75
C ALA A 14 -9.41 0.54 16.80
N LEU A 15 -10.53 1.21 16.56
CA LEU A 15 -10.61 2.44 15.77
C LEU A 15 -11.69 3.33 16.36
N HIS A 16 -11.28 4.46 16.93
CA HIS A 16 -12.17 5.48 17.44
C HIS A 16 -12.05 6.73 16.57
N VAL A 17 -13.19 7.21 16.09
CA VAL A 17 -13.29 8.53 15.47
C VAL A 17 -13.56 9.52 16.60
N THR A 18 -12.57 10.34 16.94
CA THR A 18 -12.61 11.21 18.13
C THR A 18 -13.00 12.65 17.81
N GLY A 19 -13.04 13.01 16.53
CA GLY A 19 -13.48 14.33 16.09
C GLY A 19 -13.34 14.52 14.58
N ARG A 20 -13.68 15.73 14.13
CA ARG A 20 -13.54 16.14 12.73
C ARG A 20 -12.75 17.45 12.64
N ARG A 21 -11.77 17.46 11.75
CA ARG A 21 -10.92 18.61 11.43
C ARG A 21 -11.63 19.58 10.49
N ALA A 22 -11.15 20.82 10.46
CA ALA A 22 -11.66 21.86 9.56
C ALA A 22 -11.47 21.55 8.07
N ASP A 23 -10.48 20.73 7.72
CA ASP A 23 -10.21 20.28 6.34
C ASP A 23 -11.05 19.07 5.89
N GLY A 24 -12.00 18.64 6.72
CA GLY A 24 -12.93 17.55 6.39
C GLY A 24 -12.45 16.15 6.79
N TYR A 25 -11.22 15.99 7.27
CA TYR A 25 -10.72 14.69 7.78
C TYR A 25 -11.16 14.44 9.23
N HIS A 26 -11.09 13.18 9.65
CA HIS A 26 -11.39 12.77 11.03
C HIS A 26 -10.12 12.66 11.87
N LEU A 27 -10.24 12.97 13.16
CA LEU A 27 -9.26 12.58 14.17
C LEU A 27 -9.52 11.11 14.52
N LEU A 28 -8.46 10.31 14.52
CA LEU A 28 -8.54 8.87 14.74
C LEU A 28 -7.58 8.44 15.85
N ASP A 29 -8.10 7.73 16.84
CA ASP A 29 -7.31 6.93 17.78
C ASP A 29 -7.43 5.47 17.34
N SER A 30 -6.31 4.81 17.04
CA SER A 30 -6.32 3.44 16.54
C SER A 30 -5.23 2.57 17.18
N LEU A 31 -5.62 1.34 17.53
CA LEU A 31 -4.68 0.27 17.86
C LEU A 31 -4.54 -0.63 16.63
N VAL A 32 -3.33 -0.70 16.08
CA VAL A 32 -3.05 -1.39 14.81
C VAL A 32 -2.04 -2.50 15.02
N VAL A 33 -2.26 -3.62 14.35
CA VAL A 33 -1.29 -4.72 14.26
C VAL A 33 -1.11 -5.15 12.81
N PHE A 34 0.07 -5.69 12.50
CA PHE A 34 0.29 -6.37 11.23
C PHE A 34 -0.19 -7.81 11.30
N ALA A 35 -0.85 -8.26 10.25
CA ALA A 35 -1.21 -9.66 10.08
C ALA A 35 -0.02 -10.43 9.50
N GLY A 36 -0.04 -11.76 9.63
CA GLY A 36 0.94 -12.65 8.99
C GLY A 36 0.69 -12.86 7.48
N VAL A 37 -0.13 -12.03 6.85
CA VAL A 37 -0.50 -12.09 5.43
C VAL A 37 -0.33 -10.71 4.80
N GLY A 38 -0.10 -10.66 3.50
CA GLY A 38 0.19 -9.42 2.78
C GLY A 38 0.62 -9.70 1.36
N ASP A 39 1.10 -8.63 0.70
CA ASP A 39 1.55 -8.68 -0.68
C ASP A 39 3.08 -8.87 -0.73
N ASN A 40 3.58 -9.46 -1.81
CA ASN A 40 5.01 -9.54 -2.09
C ASN A 40 5.36 -8.57 -3.22
N LEU A 41 6.30 -7.67 -2.97
CA LEU A 41 6.83 -6.75 -3.98
C LEU A 41 8.16 -7.28 -4.49
N ARG A 42 8.24 -7.55 -5.80
CA ARG A 42 9.50 -7.88 -6.47
C ARG A 42 9.97 -6.70 -7.30
N LEU A 43 11.12 -6.15 -6.93
CA LEU A 43 11.75 -5.03 -7.60
C LEU A 43 12.90 -5.51 -8.48
N THR A 44 12.92 -5.06 -9.74
CA THR A 44 14.02 -5.33 -10.66
C THR A 44 14.51 -4.02 -11.28
N ARG A 45 15.83 -3.87 -11.46
CA ARG A 45 16.38 -2.71 -12.17
C ARG A 45 15.95 -2.77 -13.64
N GLY A 46 15.23 -1.75 -14.09
CA GLY A 46 14.75 -1.62 -15.46
C GLY A 46 15.15 -0.27 -16.08
N ARG A 47 14.81 -0.07 -17.36
CA ARG A 47 15.05 1.19 -18.08
C ARG A 47 14.02 2.28 -17.80
N GLY A 48 13.00 1.97 -16.99
CA GLY A 48 11.93 2.87 -16.58
C GLY A 48 11.07 2.24 -15.50
N LEU A 49 10.19 3.03 -14.90
CA LEU A 49 9.22 2.54 -13.92
C LEU A 49 8.01 1.92 -14.61
N ALA A 50 7.79 0.64 -14.33
CA ALA A 50 6.62 -0.11 -14.76
C ALA A 50 6.16 -1.00 -13.61
N LEU A 51 4.86 -1.29 -13.56
CA LEU A 51 4.25 -2.15 -12.56
C LEU A 51 3.44 -3.24 -13.26
N THR A 52 3.57 -4.46 -12.73
CA THR A 52 2.68 -5.57 -13.04
C THR A 52 2.09 -6.05 -11.72
N ILE A 53 0.81 -6.43 -11.75
CA ILE A 53 0.09 -6.92 -10.57
C ILE A 53 -0.45 -8.30 -10.93
N ASP A 54 -0.21 -9.28 -10.06
CA ASP A 54 -0.65 -10.66 -10.22
C ASP A 54 -1.39 -11.17 -8.97
N GLY A 55 -1.87 -12.40 -9.05
CA GLY A 55 -2.59 -13.07 -7.97
C GLY A 55 -4.11 -12.91 -8.01
N PRO A 56 -4.84 -13.64 -7.15
CA PRO A 56 -6.31 -13.74 -7.21
C PRO A 56 -7.04 -12.41 -7.03
N MET A 57 -6.44 -11.47 -6.28
CA MET A 57 -6.99 -10.15 -5.99
C MET A 57 -6.49 -9.06 -6.95
N GLY A 58 -5.64 -9.41 -7.93
CA GLY A 58 -5.12 -8.51 -8.94
C GLY A 58 -6.15 -7.96 -9.95
N PRO A 59 -7.15 -8.74 -10.41
CA PRO A 59 -8.13 -8.25 -11.38
C PRO A 59 -8.86 -7.00 -10.88
N GLY A 60 -8.84 -5.94 -11.70
CA GLY A 60 -9.47 -4.65 -11.38
C GLY A 60 -8.53 -3.63 -10.71
N LEU A 61 -7.31 -4.02 -10.34
CA LEU A 61 -6.29 -3.08 -9.89
C LEU A 61 -5.59 -2.43 -11.09
N ASP A 62 -5.49 -1.09 -11.06
CA ASP A 62 -4.80 -0.33 -12.09
C ASP A 62 -3.29 -0.26 -11.80
N PRO A 63 -2.42 -0.80 -12.68
CA PRO A 63 -0.98 -0.64 -12.57
C PRO A 63 -0.49 0.71 -13.12
N GLY A 64 -1.40 1.62 -13.48
CA GLY A 64 -1.13 2.95 -14.01
C GLY A 64 -0.48 3.92 -13.01
N ALA A 65 -0.28 5.16 -13.47
CA ALA A 65 0.52 6.16 -12.77
C ALA A 65 -0.01 6.56 -11.38
N ASP A 66 -1.31 6.37 -11.13
CA ASP A 66 -1.95 6.69 -9.84
C ASP A 66 -1.74 5.60 -8.79
N ASN A 67 -1.23 4.42 -9.19
CA ASN A 67 -0.90 3.34 -8.25
C ASN A 67 0.16 3.82 -7.24
N LEU A 68 -0.11 3.58 -5.94
CA LEU A 68 0.74 4.06 -4.86
C LEU A 68 2.17 3.50 -4.93
N VAL A 69 2.38 2.30 -5.48
CA VAL A 69 3.72 1.75 -5.69
C VAL A 69 4.52 2.62 -6.67
N LEU A 70 3.92 2.97 -7.81
CA LEU A 70 4.57 3.82 -8.81
C LEU A 70 4.73 5.26 -8.33
N ARG A 71 3.77 5.79 -7.57
CA ARG A 71 3.90 7.11 -6.96
C ARG A 71 5.05 7.14 -5.95
N ALA A 72 5.15 6.14 -5.07
CA ALA A 72 6.25 6.03 -4.11
C ALA A 72 7.61 5.92 -4.81
N ALA A 73 7.73 5.10 -5.85
CA ALA A 73 8.97 4.95 -6.60
C ALA A 73 9.44 6.26 -7.30
N ARG A 74 8.53 7.18 -7.62
CA ARG A 74 8.85 8.50 -8.20
C ARG A 74 9.29 9.53 -7.15
N PHE A 75 9.03 9.29 -5.87
CA PHE A 75 9.46 10.17 -4.76
C PHE A 75 10.87 9.84 -4.24
N LEU A 76 11.49 8.77 -4.74
CA LEU A 76 12.86 8.35 -4.43
C LEU A 76 13.84 8.92 -5.48
#